data_AF-A0A9E4RFU4-F1
#
_entry.id   AF-A0A9E4RFU4-F1
#
_cell.length_a   1.000
_cell.length_b   1.000
_cell.length_c   1.000
_cell.angle_alpha   90.00
_cell.angle_beta   90.00
_cell.angle_gamma   90.00
#
_symmetry.space_group_name_H-M   'P 1'
#
loop_
_entity.id
_entity.type
_entity.pdbx_description
1 polymer ?
#
loop_
_entity_poly.entity_id
_entity_poly.type
_entity_poly.pdbx_seq_one_letter_code
_entity_poly.pdbx_strand_id
1 'polypeptide(L)'
;DAVDLSKTGVVVTYLDSTQAINCKDKDYNFDGDPNTAECRWKAVWTIGNGELLDPGEQTDMTVTLTNLSPLLPKGKEFTIQVKPNKGAVVIVNRTTPAELKKIMSLN
;
A
#
# COMPACT_ATOMS: atom_id res chain seq x y z
N ASP A 1 -4.37 19.61 -10.69
CA ASP A 1 -5.48 19.38 -9.75
C ASP A 1 -5.00 18.61 -8.54
N ALA A 2 -5.61 18.88 -7.39
CA ALA A 2 -5.34 18.18 -6.15
C ALA A 2 -5.70 16.69 -6.25
N VAL A 3 -4.96 15.84 -5.55
CA VAL A 3 -5.23 14.40 -5.41
C VAL A 3 -5.89 14.13 -4.07
N ASP A 4 -7.05 13.47 -4.05
CA ASP A 4 -7.75 13.11 -2.82
C ASP A 4 -7.15 11.85 -2.20
N LEU A 5 -6.58 11.99 -0.99
CA LEU A 5 -6.01 10.93 -0.16
C LEU A 5 -6.82 10.75 1.14
N SER A 6 -8.06 11.23 1.21
CA SER A 6 -8.97 10.96 2.31
C SER A 6 -9.36 9.48 2.36
N LYS A 7 -9.75 8.99 3.54
CA LYS A 7 -10.12 7.59 3.75
C LYS A 7 -11.25 7.09 2.84
N THR A 8 -12.17 7.97 2.50
CA THR A 8 -13.32 7.67 1.62
C THR A 8 -13.06 8.05 0.17
N GLY A 9 -12.05 8.89 -0.07
CA GLY A 9 -11.71 9.40 -1.39
C GLY A 9 -10.66 8.57 -2.13
N VAL A 10 -9.94 7.66 -1.46
CA VAL A 10 -8.94 6.81 -2.12
C VAL A 10 -9.16 5.33 -1.89
N VAL A 11 -9.02 4.54 -2.95
CA VAL A 11 -8.91 3.08 -2.87
C VAL A 11 -7.48 2.69 -3.18
N VAL A 12 -6.83 2.02 -2.23
CA VAL A 12 -5.51 1.41 -2.41
C VAL A 12 -5.68 -0.10 -2.52
N THR A 13 -5.12 -0.70 -3.57
CA THR A 13 -5.25 -2.13 -3.84
C THR A 13 -3.87 -2.74 -4.10
N TYR A 14 -3.58 -3.85 -3.43
CA TYR A 14 -2.50 -4.76 -3.79
C TYR A 14 -3.01 -5.80 -4.79
N LEU A 15 -2.26 -6.05 -5.86
CA LEU A 15 -2.58 -7.06 -6.85
C LEU A 15 -1.33 -7.88 -7.20
N ASP A 16 -1.47 -9.20 -7.25
CA ASP A 16 -0.55 -10.09 -7.95
C ASP A 16 -1.35 -11.04 -8.86
N SER A 17 -0.69 -12.05 -9.45
CA SER A 17 -1.38 -12.95 -10.39
C SER A 17 -2.36 -13.94 -9.73
N THR A 18 -2.45 -13.96 -8.41
CA THR A 18 -3.19 -14.94 -7.61
C THR A 18 -4.16 -14.31 -6.63
N GLN A 19 -3.95 -13.06 -6.21
CA GLN A 19 -4.80 -12.37 -5.25
C GLN A 19 -4.89 -10.87 -5.53
N ALA A 20 -6.01 -10.28 -5.10
CA ALA A 20 -6.25 -8.85 -5.08
C ALA A 20 -6.85 -8.45 -3.74
N ILE A 21 -6.22 -7.52 -3.03
CA ILE A 21 -6.57 -7.14 -1.66
C ILE A 21 -6.73 -5.63 -1.59
N ASN A 22 -7.91 -5.18 -1.18
CA ASN A 22 -8.16 -3.77 -0.90
C ASN A 22 -7.61 -3.42 0.48
N CYS A 23 -6.72 -2.43 0.50
CA CYS A 23 -6.08 -1.97 1.72
C CYS A 23 -7.03 -1.10 2.52
N LYS A 24 -7.11 -1.36 3.82
CA LYS A 24 -7.84 -0.55 4.78
C LYS A 24 -7.00 0.66 5.22
N ASP A 25 -7.65 1.71 5.70
CA ASP A 25 -6.93 2.90 6.15
C ASP A 25 -6.13 2.63 7.44
N LYS A 26 -5.30 3.60 7.82
CA LYS A 26 -4.37 3.51 8.95
C LYS A 26 -5.03 3.13 10.29
N ASP A 27 -6.32 3.40 10.47
CA ASP A 27 -7.04 3.11 11.73
C ASP A 27 -7.58 1.68 11.79
N TYR A 28 -7.42 0.91 10.70
CA TYR A 28 -7.71 -0.52 10.71
C TYR A 28 -6.67 -1.29 11.53
N ASN A 29 -7.17 -2.16 12.41
CA ASN A 29 -6.36 -3.10 13.17
C ASN A 29 -6.43 -4.47 12.50
N PHE A 30 -5.26 -5.06 12.25
CA PHE A 30 -5.14 -6.43 11.81
C PHE A 30 -5.74 -7.36 12.87
N ASP A 31 -6.50 -8.37 12.44
CA ASP A 31 -7.17 -9.31 13.33
C ASP A 31 -6.18 -10.29 13.99
N GLY A 32 -4.96 -10.38 13.46
CA GLY A 32 -3.91 -11.27 13.94
C GLY A 32 -4.08 -12.72 13.49
N ASP A 33 -5.06 -13.03 12.65
CA ASP A 33 -5.24 -14.35 12.06
C ASP A 33 -4.17 -14.59 10.99
N PRO A 34 -3.27 -15.57 11.17
CA PRO A 34 -2.23 -15.88 10.19
C PRO A 34 -2.76 -16.39 8.85
N ASN A 35 -4.05 -16.72 8.74
CA ASN A 35 -4.66 -17.25 7.53
C ASN A 35 -5.48 -16.21 6.75
N THR A 36 -5.67 -15.01 7.31
CA THR A 36 -6.41 -13.93 6.66
C THR A 36 -5.41 -12.95 6.06
N ALA A 37 -5.40 -12.85 4.73
CA ALA A 37 -4.58 -11.88 4.04
C ALA A 37 -5.14 -10.47 4.29
N GLU A 38 -4.31 -9.59 4.83
CA GLU A 38 -4.73 -8.22 5.16
C GLU A 38 -3.78 -7.19 4.56
N CYS A 39 -4.35 -6.04 4.19
CA CYS A 39 -3.60 -4.90 3.71
C CYS A 39 -4.05 -3.63 4.44
N ARG A 40 -3.08 -2.80 4.82
CA ARG A 40 -3.32 -1.47 5.38
C ARG A 40 -2.46 -0.44 4.69
N TRP A 41 -2.95 0.78 4.52
CA TRP A 41 -2.18 1.89 4.01
C TRP A 41 -2.22 3.10 4.95
N LYS A 42 -1.19 3.94 4.88
CA LYS A 42 -1.14 5.25 5.54
C LYS A 42 -0.36 6.24 4.69
N ALA A 43 -0.68 7.52 4.80
CA ALA A 43 0.09 8.61 4.22
C ALA A 43 0.77 9.41 5.34
N VAL A 44 2.01 9.82 5.13
CA VAL A 44 2.77 10.67 6.05
C VAL A 44 3.28 11.87 5.26
N TRP A 45 2.80 13.05 5.64
CA TRP A 45 3.13 14.29 4.95
C TRP A 45 4.59 14.69 5.18
N THR A 46 5.30 14.89 4.06
CA THR A 46 6.68 15.39 4.04
C THR A 46 6.68 16.90 3.80
N ILE A 47 5.79 17.38 2.92
CA ILE A 47 5.52 18.79 2.64
C ILE A 47 4.00 18.95 2.51
N GLY A 48 3.39 19.84 3.27
CA GLY A 48 1.92 20.02 3.28
C GLY A 48 1.24 19.28 4.42
N ASN A 49 -0.10 19.21 4.39
CA ASN A 49 -0.93 18.46 5.34
C ASN A 49 -2.36 18.26 4.82
N GLY A 50 -3.15 17.48 5.57
CA GLY A 50 -4.58 17.31 5.32
C GLY A 50 -4.89 16.06 4.50
N GLU A 51 -5.94 16.13 3.68
CA GLU A 51 -6.46 15.02 2.89
C GLU A 51 -6.29 15.22 1.38
N LEU A 52 -6.08 16.46 0.93
CA LEU A 52 -5.88 16.78 -0.48
C LEU A 52 -4.41 17.10 -0.70
N LEU A 53 -3.78 16.42 -1.65
CA LEU A 53 -2.41 16.68 -2.09
C LEU A 53 -2.42 17.70 -3.22
N ASP A 54 -2.06 18.93 -2.89
CA ASP A 54 -1.99 20.04 -3.84
C ASP A 54 -0.66 20.08 -4.62
N PRO A 55 -0.61 20.78 -5.78
CA PRO A 55 0.62 20.93 -6.54
C PRO A 55 1.76 21.54 -5.69
N GLY A 56 2.89 20.83 -5.60
CA GLY A 56 4.06 21.25 -4.81
C GLY A 56 4.14 20.64 -3.42
N GLU A 57 3.08 19.97 -2.96
CA GLU A 57 3.09 19.18 -1.73
C GLU A 57 3.62 17.75 -1.97
N GLN A 58 3.99 17.07 -0.88
CA GLN A 58 4.54 15.72 -0.92
C GLN A 58 4.12 14.91 0.30
N THR A 59 3.75 13.66 0.06
CA THR A 59 3.44 12.68 1.11
C THR A 59 4.02 11.31 0.75
N ASP A 60 4.45 10.58 1.78
CA ASP A 60 4.94 9.23 1.66
C ASP A 60 3.82 8.25 2.02
N MET A 61 3.47 7.39 1.06
CA MET A 61 2.49 6.32 1.29
C MET A 61 3.20 5.03 1.71
N THR A 62 2.83 4.51 2.88
CA THR A 62 3.26 3.19 3.34
C THR A 62 2.12 2.20 3.18
N VAL A 63 2.38 1.08 2.50
CA VAL A 63 1.47 -0.06 2.42
C VAL A 63 2.05 -1.21 3.23
N THR A 64 1.27 -1.74 4.16
CA THR A 64 1.61 -2.90 5.00
C THR A 64 0.75 -4.08 4.60
N LEU A 65 1.39 -5.19 4.25
CA LEU A 65 0.75 -6.45 3.85
C LEU A 65 1.11 -7.52 4.87
N THR A 66 0.15 -8.36 5.24
CA THR A 66 0.39 -9.53 6.08
C THR A 66 -0.37 -10.74 5.54
N ASN A 67 0.17 -11.93 5.82
CA ASN A 67 -0.51 -13.21 5.60
C ASN A 67 -1.05 -13.43 4.18
N LEU A 68 -0.36 -12.89 3.16
CA LEU A 68 -0.70 -13.13 1.76
C LEU A 68 -0.78 -14.64 1.51
N SER A 69 -1.76 -15.07 0.73
CA SER A 69 -1.98 -16.47 0.42
C SER A 69 -2.23 -16.64 -1.08
N PRO A 70 -1.21 -17.10 -1.85
CA PRO A 70 0.12 -17.49 -1.40
C PRO A 70 0.99 -16.31 -0.94
N LEU A 71 1.96 -16.59 -0.06
CA LEU A 71 2.98 -15.59 0.31
C LEU A 71 3.76 -15.15 -0.92
N LEU A 72 4.12 -13.87 -0.98
CA LEU A 72 4.85 -13.28 -2.11
C LEU A 72 6.25 -13.91 -2.24
N PRO A 73 6.49 -14.82 -3.22
CA PRO A 73 7.76 -15.51 -3.37
C PRO A 73 8.79 -14.62 -4.08
N LYS A 74 10.03 -15.11 -4.23
CA LYS A 74 11.09 -14.46 -5.02
C LYS A 74 10.69 -14.34 -6.49
N GLY A 75 11.13 -13.27 -7.17
CA GLY A 75 10.87 -13.07 -8.59
C GLY A 75 9.40 -12.88 -8.97
N LYS A 76 8.53 -12.57 -8.00
CA LYS A 76 7.09 -12.41 -8.21
C LYS A 76 6.75 -10.96 -8.48
N GLU A 77 6.04 -10.72 -9.58
CA GLU A 77 5.46 -9.43 -9.88
C GLU A 77 4.24 -9.15 -9.01
N PHE A 78 4.15 -7.91 -8.54
CA PHE A 78 2.99 -7.37 -7.86
C PHE A 78 2.82 -5.88 -8.23
N THR A 79 1.62 -5.39 -8.01
CA THR A 79 1.21 -4.01 -8.29
C THR A 79 0.55 -3.41 -7.08
N ILE A 80 0.89 -2.16 -6.76
CA ILE A 80 0.08 -1.30 -5.88
C ILE A 80 -0.65 -0.29 -6.77
N GLN A 81 -1.98 -0.29 -6.71
CA GLN A 81 -2.83 0.71 -7.37
C GLN A 81 -3.38 1.67 -6.33
N VAL A 82 -3.21 2.97 -6.55
CA VAL A 82 -3.80 4.04 -5.75
C VAL A 82 -4.77 4.79 -6.65
N LYS A 83 -6.07 4.64 -6.38
CA LYS A 83 -7.17 5.21 -7.17
C LYS A 83 -7.93 6.23 -6.34
N PRO A 84 -7.56 7.51 -6.43
CA PRO A 84 -8.32 8.58 -5.81
C PRO A 84 -9.61 8.86 -6.62
N ASN A 85 -10.66 9.35 -5.97
CA ASN A 85 -11.91 9.80 -6.59
C ASN A 85 -11.71 11.09 -7.41
N LYS A 86 -10.62 11.82 -7.12
CA LYS A 86 -10.21 13.09 -7.70
C LYS A 86 -8.69 13.11 -7.83
N GLY A 87 -8.21 13.46 -9.02
CA GLY A 87 -6.79 13.46 -9.33
C GLY A 87 -6.36 12.21 -10.10
N ALA A 88 -5.06 12.05 -10.29
CA ALA A 88 -4.50 10.99 -11.13
C ALA A 88 -4.37 9.65 -10.38
N VAL A 89 -4.61 8.56 -11.10
CA VAL A 89 -4.34 7.20 -10.61
C VAL A 89 -2.83 6.95 -10.61
N VAL A 90 -2.31 6.41 -9.50
CA VAL A 90 -0.91 5.99 -9.39
C VAL A 90 -0.84 4.47 -9.43
N ILE A 91 0.04 3.94 -10.29
CA ILE A 91 0.26 2.50 -10.44
C ILE A 91 1.75 2.22 -10.23
N VAL A 92 2.06 1.39 -9.25
CA VAL A 92 3.44 1.01 -8.92
C VAL A 92 3.60 -0.48 -9.17
N ASN A 93 4.29 -0.81 -10.27
CA ASN A 93 4.65 -2.19 -10.61
C ASN A 93 6.01 -2.53 -10.03
N ARG A 94 6.14 -3.67 -9.36
CA ARG A 94 7.39 -4.16 -8.78
C ARG A 94 7.48 -5.67 -8.93
N THR A 95 8.71 -6.16 -8.88
CA THR A 95 9.03 -7.58 -8.82
C THR A 95 9.84 -7.82 -7.56
N THR A 96 9.48 -8.82 -6.75
CA THR A 96 10.34 -9.18 -5.63
C THR A 96 11.72 -9.61 -6.14
N PRO A 97 12.79 -9.28 -5.42
CA PRO A 97 14.13 -9.70 -5.80
C PRO A 97 14.24 -11.22 -5.95
N ALA A 98 15.23 -11.67 -6.74
CA ALA A 98 15.58 -13.08 -6.86
C ALA A 98 16.06 -13.68 -5.52
N GLU A 99 16.50 -12.85 -4.58
CA GLU A 99 16.88 -13.25 -3.23
C GLU A 99 16.25 -12.32 -2.19
N LEU A 100 15.40 -12.88 -1.32
CA LEU A 100 14.88 -12.18 -0.13
C LEU A 100 15.83 -12.48 1.03
N LYS A 101 16.66 -11.51 1.39
CA LYS A 101 17.48 -11.59 2.62
C LYS A 101 16.63 -11.13 3.80
N LYS A 102 16.40 -12.01 4.77
CA LYS A 102 15.74 -11.63 6.02
C LYS A 102 16.68 -10.70 6.78
N ILE A 103 16.32 -9.42 6.90
CA ILE A 103 17.04 -8.50 7.78
C ILE A 103 16.68 -8.90 9.22
N MET A 104 17.62 -9.50 9.93
CA MET A 104 17.49 -9.78 11.36
C MET A 104 18.09 -8.59 12.11
N SER A 105 17.24 -7.68 12.59
CA SER A 105 17.66 -6.64 13.53
C SER A 105 17.80 -7.26 14.92
N LEU A 106 19.00 -7.25 15.48
CA LEU A 106 19.27 -7.60 16.88
C LEU A 106 19.49 -6.28 17.61
N ASN A 107 18.58 -5.93 18.52
CA ASN A 107 18.79 -4.86 19.51
C ASN A 107 19.11 -5.50 20.86
#